data_AF-A0A523RPW3-F1
#
_entry.id   AF-A0A523RPW3-F1
#
_cell.length_a   1.000
_cell.length_b   1.000
_cell.length_c   1.000
_cell.angle_alpha   90.00
_cell.angle_beta   90.00
_cell.angle_gamma   90.00
#
_symmetry.space_group_name_H-M   'P 1'
#
loop_
_entity.id
_entity.type
_entity.pdbx_description
1 polymer ?
#
loop_
_entity_poly.entity_id
_entity_poly.type
_entity_poly.pdbx_seq_one_letter_code
_entity_poly.pdbx_strand_id
1 'polypeptide(L)'
;MKIKAVKVISFSPTGGSKKVAEAIAKGIQAPIDYVDLTPPSARTQQFPEFTDELTIISVPVYAGRVPTEAAYRIRRLTSRREPYRTKRAHKIPAVIVVTYGNRAYEDALHELSDIVSEVGFQPIAAGVFVCEHSFSVPETPTAHGRPDAKDLANAEAFGQQIRDKYRKVDTIENLSPVHPPGTTPYSLSMRANLTWYDYGELATPYTNEDQCTKCGTCVDACPTAAIRIQHVASNPSPMIGYNLRLISTDHNACIWCCACVKNCPTGARVMSRRIQQSQESLNKNYPDREEPETYL
;
A
#
# COMPACT_ATOMS: atom_id res chain seq x y z
N MET A 1 0.99 26.36 -16.31
CA MET A 1 -0.43 26.31 -15.90
C MET A 1 -0.55 26.10 -14.39
N LYS A 2 -1.76 26.21 -13.79
CA LYS A 2 -1.98 25.98 -12.34
C LYS A 2 -2.72 24.65 -12.11
N ILE A 3 -2.32 23.91 -11.08
CA ILE A 3 -3.03 22.72 -10.59
C ILE A 3 -4.24 23.22 -9.79
N LYS A 4 -5.45 22.82 -10.19
CA LYS A 4 -6.70 23.27 -9.55
C LYS A 4 -7.09 22.42 -8.34
N ALA A 5 -6.82 21.13 -8.41
CA ALA A 5 -7.05 20.14 -7.36
C ALA A 5 -6.09 18.96 -7.56
N VAL A 6 -5.84 18.24 -6.48
CA VAL A 6 -5.06 17.00 -6.46
C VAL A 6 -5.93 15.89 -5.88
N LYS A 7 -5.97 14.75 -6.56
CA LYS A 7 -6.59 13.53 -6.02
C LYS A 7 -5.52 12.63 -5.42
N VAL A 8 -5.63 12.28 -4.16
CA VAL A 8 -4.73 11.33 -3.49
C VAL A 8 -5.42 9.99 -3.40
N ILE A 9 -4.92 9.03 -4.19
CA ILE A 9 -5.38 7.65 -4.22
C ILE A 9 -4.34 6.78 -3.52
N SER A 10 -4.73 6.10 -2.45
CA SER A 10 -3.79 5.31 -1.65
C SER A 10 -4.32 3.92 -1.34
N PHE A 11 -3.47 2.90 -1.51
CA PHE A 11 -3.61 1.63 -0.79
C PHE A 11 -2.51 1.62 0.27
N SER A 12 -2.84 1.69 1.57
CA SER A 12 -1.84 1.85 2.64
C SER A 12 -2.25 1.14 3.93
N PRO A 13 -2.12 -0.21 3.99
CA PRO A 13 -2.58 -0.99 5.14
C PRO A 13 -2.00 -0.57 6.50
N THR A 14 -0.78 -0.03 6.53
CA THR A 14 -0.11 0.48 7.75
C THR A 14 0.06 2.00 7.74
N GLY A 15 -0.53 2.70 6.77
CA GLY A 15 -0.59 4.17 6.71
C GLY A 15 0.65 4.89 6.15
N GLY A 16 1.80 4.22 6.00
CA GLY A 16 3.04 4.86 5.52
C GLY A 16 2.90 5.51 4.13
N SER A 17 2.40 4.76 3.14
CA SER A 17 2.17 5.24 1.78
C SER A 17 1.21 6.43 1.72
N LYS A 18 0.15 6.41 2.54
CA LYS A 18 -0.80 7.52 2.67
C LYS A 18 -0.11 8.78 3.20
N LYS A 19 0.69 8.67 4.26
CA LYS A 19 1.45 9.80 4.84
C LYS A 19 2.40 10.43 3.82
N VAL A 20 3.11 9.62 3.04
CA VAL A 20 4.00 10.11 1.97
C VAL A 20 3.20 10.84 0.89
N ALA A 21 2.08 10.26 0.42
CA ALA A 21 1.25 10.87 -0.60
C ALA A 21 0.64 12.21 -0.14
N GLU A 22 0.22 12.29 1.12
CA GLU A 22 -0.26 13.52 1.76
C GLU A 22 0.83 14.60 1.82
N ALA A 23 2.06 14.23 2.17
CA ALA A 23 3.20 15.15 2.17
C ALA A 23 3.52 15.68 0.75
N ILE A 24 3.51 14.82 -0.26
CA ILE A 24 3.65 15.25 -1.67
C ILE A 24 2.53 16.22 -2.05
N ALA A 25 1.27 15.89 -1.73
CA ALA A 25 0.12 16.75 -2.01
C ALA A 25 0.23 18.13 -1.31
N LYS A 26 0.71 18.15 -0.06
CA LYS A 26 1.01 19.39 0.68
C LYS A 26 2.06 20.24 -0.03
N GLY A 27 3.12 19.62 -0.58
CA GLY A 27 4.13 20.30 -1.39
C GLY A 27 3.57 20.92 -2.69
N ILE A 28 2.57 20.28 -3.29
CA ILE A 28 1.88 20.78 -4.50
C ILE A 28 1.02 22.02 -4.20
N GLN A 29 0.51 22.18 -2.98
CA GLN A 29 -0.30 23.34 -2.55
C GLN A 29 -1.54 23.59 -3.43
N ALA A 30 -2.36 22.55 -3.60
CA ALA A 30 -3.68 22.63 -4.22
C ALA A 30 -4.72 21.94 -3.31
N PRO A 31 -6.03 22.22 -3.45
CA PRO A 31 -7.09 21.46 -2.80
C PRO A 31 -6.93 19.95 -3.01
N ILE A 32 -7.20 19.15 -1.97
CA ILE A 32 -6.94 17.71 -1.97
C ILE A 32 -8.24 16.94 -1.75
N ASP A 33 -8.52 15.99 -2.63
CA ASP A 33 -9.55 14.97 -2.46
C ASP A 33 -8.92 13.59 -2.26
N TYR A 34 -9.48 12.77 -1.37
CA TYR A 34 -8.92 11.48 -1.01
C TYR A 34 -9.76 10.31 -1.53
N VAL A 35 -9.09 9.29 -2.05
CA VAL A 35 -9.67 7.98 -2.38
C VAL A 35 -8.84 6.91 -1.69
N ASP A 36 -9.39 6.32 -0.63
CA ASP A 36 -8.74 5.22 0.08
C ASP A 36 -9.14 3.88 -0.54
N LEU A 37 -8.17 3.21 -1.15
CA LEU A 37 -8.32 1.87 -1.70
C LEU A 37 -8.04 0.78 -0.67
N THR A 38 -7.71 1.10 0.58
CA THR A 38 -7.31 0.13 1.61
C THR A 38 -8.46 -0.68 2.19
N PRO A 39 -9.63 -0.10 2.55
CA PRO A 39 -10.70 -0.85 3.20
C PRO A 39 -11.23 -2.00 2.32
N PRO A 40 -11.73 -3.10 2.89
CA PRO A 40 -12.34 -4.19 2.12
C PRO A 40 -13.45 -3.75 1.17
N SER A 41 -14.25 -2.77 1.59
CA SER A 41 -15.34 -2.20 0.78
C SER A 41 -14.85 -1.59 -0.53
N ALA A 42 -13.61 -1.11 -0.60
CA ALA A 42 -13.02 -0.57 -1.83
C ALA A 42 -12.92 -1.61 -2.96
N ARG A 43 -12.98 -2.91 -2.63
CA ARG A 43 -13.00 -4.00 -3.62
C ARG A 43 -14.25 -3.95 -4.50
N THR A 44 -15.39 -3.56 -3.96
CA THR A 44 -16.69 -3.52 -4.67
C THR A 44 -17.23 -2.12 -4.87
N GLN A 45 -16.70 -1.12 -4.15
CA GLN A 45 -17.05 0.29 -4.29
C GLN A 45 -16.99 0.75 -5.76
N GLN A 46 -17.98 1.52 -6.19
CA GLN A 46 -17.92 2.24 -7.46
C GLN A 46 -17.18 3.55 -7.24
N PHE A 47 -16.19 3.83 -8.10
CA PHE A 47 -15.47 5.09 -8.07
C PHE A 47 -16.03 6.01 -9.16
N PRO A 48 -16.18 7.31 -8.88
CA PRO A 48 -16.58 8.27 -9.90
C PRO A 48 -15.52 8.30 -11.02
N GLU A 49 -15.93 8.76 -12.21
CA GLU A 49 -14.98 9.00 -13.29
C GLU A 49 -13.96 10.05 -12.84
N PHE A 50 -12.69 9.77 -13.12
CA PHE A 50 -11.61 10.70 -12.86
C PHE A 50 -11.52 11.65 -14.04
N THR A 51 -11.48 12.96 -13.79
CA THR A 51 -11.27 14.00 -14.81
C THR A 51 -9.88 14.59 -14.67
N ASP A 52 -9.53 15.58 -15.51
CA ASP A 52 -8.24 16.25 -15.77
C ASP A 52 -7.44 16.80 -14.54
N GLU A 53 -7.76 16.35 -13.33
CA GLU A 53 -7.09 16.62 -12.07
C GLU A 53 -5.79 15.81 -11.95
N LEU A 54 -4.76 16.42 -11.36
CA LEU A 54 -3.52 15.72 -11.04
C LEU A 54 -3.81 14.64 -9.99
N THR A 55 -3.44 13.39 -10.28
CA THR A 55 -3.68 12.27 -9.37
C THR A 55 -2.37 11.75 -8.78
N ILE A 56 -2.26 11.65 -7.46
CA ILE A 56 -1.19 10.91 -6.78
C ILE A 56 -1.69 9.50 -6.51
N ILE A 57 -0.97 8.47 -6.96
CA ILE A 57 -1.32 7.06 -6.73
C ILE A 57 -0.18 6.41 -5.93
N SER A 58 -0.47 6.04 -4.69
CA SER A 58 0.53 5.52 -3.75
C SER A 58 0.22 4.10 -3.25
N VAL A 59 1.20 3.20 -3.29
CA VAL A 59 1.08 1.81 -2.78
C VAL A 59 2.34 1.38 -2.01
N PRO A 60 2.27 0.46 -1.04
CA PRO A 60 3.45 -0.17 -0.48
C PRO A 60 4.03 -1.19 -1.46
N VAL A 61 5.29 -1.55 -1.25
CA VAL A 61 5.95 -2.66 -1.94
C VAL A 61 5.91 -3.90 -1.06
N TYR A 62 5.43 -5.02 -1.61
CA TYR A 62 5.50 -6.33 -0.96
C TYR A 62 6.33 -7.29 -1.81
N ALA A 63 7.48 -7.70 -1.28
CA ALA A 63 8.43 -8.61 -1.96
C ALA A 63 8.80 -8.15 -3.37
N GLY A 64 9.12 -6.86 -3.51
CA GLY A 64 9.56 -6.22 -4.75
C GLY A 64 8.50 -5.92 -5.79
N ARG A 65 7.21 -6.02 -5.40
CA ARG A 65 6.07 -5.90 -6.32
C ARG A 65 4.96 -5.02 -5.75
N VAL A 66 4.11 -4.52 -6.64
CA VAL A 66 2.82 -3.93 -6.28
C VAL A 66 1.92 -5.02 -5.68
N PRO A 67 1.32 -4.82 -4.50
CA PRO A 67 0.41 -5.79 -3.91
C PRO A 67 -0.72 -6.12 -4.88
N THR A 68 -0.98 -7.41 -5.12
CA THR A 68 -2.02 -7.85 -6.07
C THR A 68 -3.38 -7.24 -5.80
N GLU A 69 -3.76 -7.08 -4.52
CA GLU A 69 -5.01 -6.43 -4.13
C GLU A 69 -5.04 -4.94 -4.50
N ALA A 70 -3.91 -4.23 -4.35
CA ALA A 70 -3.78 -2.83 -4.75
C ALA A 70 -3.88 -2.71 -6.27
N ALA A 71 -3.16 -3.54 -7.02
CA ALA A 71 -3.21 -3.58 -8.47
C ALA A 71 -4.62 -3.85 -8.99
N TYR A 72 -5.35 -4.81 -8.39
CA TYR A 72 -6.74 -5.10 -8.72
C TYR A 72 -7.64 -3.88 -8.52
N ARG A 73 -7.50 -3.18 -7.38
CA ARG A 73 -8.33 -2.00 -7.05
C ARG A 73 -8.00 -0.80 -7.94
N ILE A 74 -6.73 -0.58 -8.26
CA ILE A 74 -6.30 0.45 -9.22
C ILE A 74 -6.90 0.17 -10.61
N ARG A 75 -6.92 -1.09 -11.06
CA ARG A 75 -7.50 -1.44 -12.36
C ARG A 75 -9.01 -1.17 -12.47
N ARG A 76 -9.70 -0.94 -11.36
CA ARG A 76 -11.11 -0.53 -11.32
C ARG A 76 -11.29 0.99 -11.43
N LEU A 77 -10.21 1.77 -11.32
CA LEU A 77 -10.22 3.21 -11.53
C LEU A 77 -10.18 3.47 -13.04
N THR A 78 -11.33 3.41 -13.70
CA THR A 78 -11.40 3.68 -15.12
C THR A 78 -11.36 5.18 -15.38
N SER A 79 -10.40 5.65 -16.19
CA SER A 79 -10.38 7.03 -16.71
C SER A 79 -10.99 7.17 -18.11
N ARG A 80 -11.76 6.18 -18.59
CA ARG A 80 -12.27 6.18 -19.97
C ARG A 80 -13.65 6.83 -20.09
N ARG A 81 -13.69 7.93 -20.87
CA ARG A 81 -14.84 8.24 -21.72
C ARG A 81 -14.91 7.24 -22.88
N GLU A 82 -15.96 6.45 -22.88
CA GLU A 82 -16.54 5.68 -24.00
C GLU A 82 -15.79 4.47 -24.62
N PRO A 83 -16.55 3.45 -25.13
CA PRO A 83 -16.00 2.23 -25.74
C PRO A 83 -15.67 2.34 -27.23
N TYR A 84 -15.76 3.50 -27.89
CA TYR A 84 -15.67 3.55 -29.36
C TYR A 84 -14.77 4.67 -29.90
N ARG A 85 -13.59 4.29 -30.40
CA ARG A 85 -12.83 4.94 -31.49
C ARG A 85 -12.82 6.48 -31.50
N THR A 86 -11.95 7.13 -30.70
CA THR A 86 -11.32 8.39 -31.14
C THR A 86 -9.84 8.43 -30.76
N LYS A 87 -9.01 8.96 -31.68
CA LYS A 87 -7.55 8.81 -31.77
C LYS A 87 -6.71 9.62 -30.75
N ARG A 88 -7.30 10.11 -29.66
CA ARG A 88 -6.55 10.68 -28.52
C ARG A 88 -7.33 10.39 -27.24
N ALA A 89 -7.04 9.27 -26.58
CA ALA A 89 -7.50 9.06 -25.22
C ALA A 89 -6.88 10.17 -24.36
N HIS A 90 -7.70 11.10 -23.85
CA HIS A 90 -7.26 12.05 -22.85
C HIS A 90 -6.71 11.25 -21.66
N LYS A 91 -5.44 11.47 -21.30
CA LYS A 91 -4.79 10.75 -20.20
C LYS A 91 -4.72 11.65 -18.98
N ILE A 92 -5.06 11.10 -17.83
CA ILE A 92 -5.03 11.86 -16.57
C ILE A 92 -3.60 11.91 -16.06
N PRO A 93 -3.02 13.09 -15.81
CA PRO A 93 -1.65 13.19 -15.32
C PRO A 93 -1.55 12.60 -13.91
N ALA A 94 -0.56 11.74 -13.69
CA ALA A 94 -0.38 11.02 -12.44
C ALA A 94 1.04 11.14 -11.87
N VAL A 95 1.12 11.24 -10.55
CA VAL A 95 2.33 11.04 -9.75
C VAL A 95 2.24 9.64 -9.15
N ILE A 96 3.11 8.74 -9.55
CA ILE A 96 3.13 7.37 -9.00
C ILE A 96 4.12 7.27 -7.85
N VAL A 97 3.72 6.63 -6.76
CA VAL A 97 4.53 6.54 -5.54
C VAL A 97 4.53 5.12 -5.02
N VAL A 98 5.72 4.56 -4.81
CA VAL A 98 5.86 3.31 -4.07
C VAL A 98 6.56 3.57 -2.74
N THR A 99 6.15 2.86 -1.69
CA THR A 99 6.84 2.91 -0.40
C THR A 99 7.34 1.54 0.02
N TYR A 100 8.59 1.44 0.47
CA TYR A 100 9.19 0.16 0.84
C TYR A 100 9.84 0.21 2.22
N GLY A 101 10.01 -0.97 2.81
CA GLY A 101 10.49 -1.15 4.17
C GLY A 101 12.02 -1.25 4.29
N ASN A 102 12.77 -0.44 3.54
CA ASN A 102 14.25 -0.36 3.60
C ASN A 102 15.04 -1.55 3.02
N ARG A 103 14.37 -2.54 2.42
CA ARG A 103 15.03 -3.70 1.78
C ARG A 103 15.41 -3.42 0.33
N ALA A 104 14.38 -3.37 -0.51
CA ALA A 104 14.42 -3.05 -1.92
C ALA A 104 12.97 -2.79 -2.37
N TYR A 105 12.81 -2.09 -3.49
CA TYR A 105 11.53 -1.93 -4.19
C TYR A 105 11.46 -2.69 -5.52
N GLU A 106 12.62 -3.15 -6.02
CA GLU A 106 12.78 -3.94 -7.25
C GLU A 106 12.02 -3.32 -8.43
N ASP A 107 11.10 -4.06 -9.06
CA ASP A 107 10.36 -3.59 -10.22
C ASP A 107 9.06 -2.87 -9.85
N ALA A 108 8.75 -2.67 -8.56
CA ALA A 108 7.43 -2.22 -8.13
C ALA A 108 7.03 -0.84 -8.66
N LEU A 109 7.98 0.09 -8.82
CA LEU A 109 7.69 1.42 -9.37
C LEU A 109 7.36 1.35 -10.87
N HIS A 110 8.12 0.53 -11.62
CA HIS A 110 7.86 0.25 -13.03
C HIS A 110 6.55 -0.50 -13.23
N GLU A 111 6.28 -1.52 -12.43
CA GLU A 111 5.00 -2.24 -12.41
C GLU A 111 3.82 -1.30 -12.12
N LEU A 112 3.96 -0.38 -11.15
CA LEU A 112 2.91 0.61 -10.88
C LEU A 112 2.68 1.53 -12.07
N SER A 113 3.75 1.98 -12.76
CA SER A 113 3.68 2.78 -13.98
C SER A 113 2.85 2.09 -15.06
N ASP A 114 3.09 0.80 -15.30
CA ASP A 114 2.33 0.00 -16.26
C ASP A 114 0.86 -0.14 -15.84
N ILE A 115 0.58 -0.51 -14.59
CA ILE A 115 -0.79 -0.70 -14.08
C ILE A 115 -1.63 0.57 -14.22
N VAL A 116 -1.09 1.75 -13.85
CA VAL A 116 -1.86 2.99 -13.94
C VAL A 116 -2.04 3.44 -15.39
N SER A 117 -1.07 3.14 -16.26
CA SER A 117 -1.14 3.43 -17.69
C SER A 117 -2.20 2.59 -18.40
N GLU A 118 -2.37 1.32 -18.00
CA GLU A 118 -3.41 0.43 -18.51
C GLU A 118 -4.82 1.02 -18.35
N VAL A 119 -5.06 1.75 -17.26
CA VAL A 119 -6.38 2.34 -16.94
C VAL A 119 -6.51 3.83 -17.24
N GLY A 120 -5.54 4.37 -17.99
CA GLY A 120 -5.62 5.66 -18.66
C GLY A 120 -5.04 6.86 -17.88
N PHE A 121 -4.27 6.59 -16.82
CA PHE A 121 -3.37 7.59 -16.24
C PHE A 121 -2.09 7.72 -17.07
N GLN A 122 -1.42 8.87 -16.97
CA GLN A 122 -0.13 9.14 -17.56
C GLN A 122 0.84 9.50 -16.43
N PRO A 123 1.79 8.63 -16.07
CA PRO A 123 2.85 8.98 -15.13
C PRO A 123 3.65 10.17 -15.66
N ILE A 124 3.59 11.29 -14.93
CA ILE A 124 4.37 12.52 -15.20
C ILE A 124 5.42 12.78 -14.13
N ALA A 125 5.38 12.04 -13.02
CA ALA A 125 6.39 12.03 -11.99
C ALA A 125 6.30 10.70 -11.24
N ALA A 126 7.42 10.23 -10.69
CA ALA A 126 7.48 8.99 -9.95
C ALA A 126 8.37 9.12 -8.71
N GLY A 127 8.04 8.43 -7.63
CA GLY A 127 8.81 8.50 -6.39
C GLY A 127 8.85 7.18 -5.63
N VAL A 128 10.01 6.90 -5.03
CA VAL A 128 10.24 5.81 -4.09
C VAL A 128 10.53 6.43 -2.73
N PHE A 129 9.76 6.05 -1.71
CA PHE A 129 9.98 6.55 -0.35
C PHE A 129 10.10 5.41 0.66
N VAL A 130 10.90 5.63 1.69
CA VAL A 130 11.07 4.64 2.75
C VAL A 130 9.98 4.83 3.80
N CYS A 131 9.40 3.71 4.23
CA CYS A 131 8.48 3.65 5.36
C CYS A 131 8.94 2.53 6.29
N GLU A 132 8.38 2.49 7.50
CA GLU A 132 8.59 1.38 8.40
C GLU A 132 8.22 0.07 7.72
N HIS A 133 9.14 -0.91 7.79
CA HIS A 133 8.87 -2.24 7.25
C HIS A 133 7.66 -2.83 7.96
N SER A 134 6.74 -3.47 7.23
CA SER A 134 5.50 -4.01 7.82
C SER A 134 5.77 -5.05 8.92
N PHE A 135 6.93 -5.71 8.87
CA PHE A 135 7.39 -6.65 9.89
C PHE A 135 8.19 -6.00 11.02
N SER A 136 8.60 -4.74 10.93
CA SER A 136 9.37 -4.05 11.98
C SER A 136 8.63 -4.13 13.31
N VAL A 137 9.30 -4.47 14.39
CA VAL A 137 8.81 -4.39 15.78
C VAL A 137 9.90 -3.77 16.64
N PRO A 138 9.58 -3.19 17.82
CA PRO A 138 10.59 -2.52 18.66
C PRO A 138 11.83 -3.38 18.96
N GLU A 139 11.65 -4.70 19.10
CA GLU A 139 12.71 -5.65 19.42
C GLU A 139 13.63 -5.96 18.22
N THR A 140 13.11 -5.87 17.00
CA THR A 140 13.84 -6.12 15.73
C THR A 140 13.47 -5.05 14.70
N PRO A 141 13.92 -3.80 14.89
CA PRO A 141 13.46 -2.67 14.11
C PRO A 141 14.01 -2.69 12.67
N THR A 142 13.17 -2.35 11.69
CA THR A 142 13.62 -2.11 10.30
C THR A 142 12.90 -0.88 9.75
N ALA A 143 13.66 0.19 9.48
CA ALA A 143 13.12 1.52 9.21
C ALA A 143 12.06 1.98 10.24
N HIS A 144 12.22 1.59 11.51
CA HIS A 144 11.25 1.85 12.56
C HIS A 144 10.95 3.36 12.69
N GLY A 145 9.67 3.72 12.81
CA GLY A 145 9.21 5.10 12.92
C GLY A 145 9.18 5.90 11.60
N ARG A 146 9.61 5.32 10.47
CA ARG A 146 9.56 5.96 9.14
C ARG A 146 8.13 5.87 8.55
N PRO A 147 7.62 6.85 7.79
CA PRO A 147 8.29 8.09 7.41
C PRO A 147 8.39 9.06 8.60
N ASP A 148 9.59 9.56 8.84
CA ASP A 148 9.91 10.56 9.84
C ASP A 148 9.87 11.98 9.24
N ALA A 149 10.24 12.99 10.03
CA ALA A 149 10.21 14.39 9.59
C ALA A 149 11.08 14.66 8.36
N LYS A 150 12.22 13.98 8.21
CA LYS A 150 13.10 14.14 7.04
C LYS A 150 12.47 13.54 5.79
N ASP A 151 11.82 12.38 5.91
CA ASP A 151 11.12 11.77 4.78
C ASP A 151 9.95 12.61 4.30
N LEU A 152 9.17 13.14 5.24
CA LEU A 152 8.04 14.01 4.93
C LEU A 152 8.51 15.32 4.29
N ALA A 153 9.64 15.88 4.74
CA ALA A 153 10.24 17.05 4.10
C ALA A 153 10.71 16.76 2.66
N ASN A 154 11.32 15.60 2.40
CA ASN A 154 11.69 15.17 1.06
C ASN A 154 10.46 14.97 0.16
N ALA A 155 9.39 14.38 0.70
CA ALA A 155 8.11 14.20 0.00
C ALA A 155 7.45 15.55 -0.34
N GLU A 156 7.44 16.50 0.61
CA GLU A 156 6.97 17.87 0.38
C GLU A 156 7.81 18.59 -0.69
N ALA A 157 9.14 18.46 -0.64
CA ALA A 157 10.03 19.04 -1.64
C ALA A 157 9.77 18.46 -3.03
N PHE A 158 9.52 17.15 -3.15
CA PHE A 158 9.13 16.52 -4.40
C PHE A 158 7.80 17.08 -4.94
N GLY A 159 6.80 17.26 -4.06
CA GLY A 159 5.54 17.93 -4.40
C GLY A 159 5.73 19.36 -4.95
N GLN A 160 6.66 20.12 -4.38
CA GLN A 160 6.99 21.47 -4.87
C GLN A 160 7.59 21.42 -6.28
N GLN A 161 8.48 20.46 -6.55
CA GLN A 161 9.08 20.27 -7.88
C GLN A 161 8.04 19.87 -8.93
N ILE A 162 7.07 19.01 -8.58
CA ILE A 162 5.95 18.65 -9.46
C ILE A 162 5.11 19.89 -9.81
N ARG A 163 4.80 20.73 -8.82
CA ARG A 163 4.10 22.00 -9.07
C ARG A 163 4.90 22.92 -10.00
N ASP A 164 6.21 23.00 -9.83
CA ASP A 164 7.05 23.83 -10.68
C ASP A 164 7.16 23.27 -12.11
N LYS A 165 7.13 21.95 -12.28
CA LYS A 165 6.95 21.30 -13.60
C LYS A 165 5.65 21.74 -14.27
N TYR A 166 4.53 21.76 -13.54
CA TYR A 166 3.23 22.25 -14.05
C TYR A 166 3.24 23.73 -14.45
N ARG A 167 4.00 24.57 -13.73
CA ARG A 167 4.09 26.01 -14.04
C ARG A 167 4.76 26.27 -15.38
N LYS A 168 5.66 25.40 -15.83
CA LYS A 168 6.46 25.52 -17.06
C LYS A 168 5.73 25.12 -18.35
N VAL A 169 4.53 24.54 -18.25
CA VAL A 169 3.76 24.07 -19.41
C VAL A 169 2.41 24.79 -19.51
N ASP A 170 1.92 25.00 -20.73
CA ASP A 170 0.63 25.67 -20.94
C ASP A 170 -0.58 24.74 -20.80
N THR A 171 -0.43 23.47 -21.20
CA THR A 171 -1.49 22.47 -21.15
C THR A 171 -0.98 21.13 -20.59
N ILE A 172 -1.91 20.27 -20.16
CA ILE A 172 -1.60 18.94 -19.58
C ILE A 172 -0.89 18.06 -20.61
N GLU A 173 -1.24 18.19 -21.90
CA GLU A 173 -0.65 17.41 -23.00
C GLU A 173 0.85 17.68 -23.19
N ASN A 174 1.34 18.82 -22.69
CA ASN A 174 2.75 19.19 -22.74
C ASN A 174 3.56 18.63 -21.56
N LEU A 175 2.95 17.91 -20.62
CA LEU A 175 3.66 17.23 -19.55
C LEU A 175 4.35 15.98 -20.10
N SER A 176 5.68 15.96 -20.06
CA SER A 176 6.45 14.79 -20.46
C SER A 176 6.22 13.62 -19.49
N PRO A 177 5.99 12.39 -20.03
CA PRO A 177 6.00 11.17 -19.24
C PRO A 177 7.30 10.97 -18.48
N VAL A 178 7.24 10.22 -17.39
CA VAL A 178 8.44 9.61 -16.77
C VAL A 178 8.47 8.11 -17.05
N HIS A 179 9.67 7.56 -17.12
CA HIS A 179 9.92 6.12 -17.27
C HIS A 179 10.80 5.66 -16.10
N PRO A 180 10.19 5.23 -14.98
CA PRO A 180 10.95 4.77 -13.82
C PRO A 180 11.74 3.49 -14.16
N PRO A 181 12.84 3.21 -13.44
CA PRO A 181 13.64 2.02 -13.67
C PRO A 181 12.86 0.75 -13.31
N GLY A 182 13.13 -0.32 -14.06
CA GLY A 182 12.57 -1.66 -13.85
C GLY A 182 12.72 -2.53 -15.09
N THR A 183 12.28 -3.77 -14.96
CA THR A 183 12.41 -4.80 -15.99
C THR A 183 11.07 -5.41 -16.40
N THR A 184 10.99 -5.98 -17.60
CA THR A 184 9.80 -6.69 -18.10
C THR A 184 10.23 -7.98 -18.81
N PRO A 185 9.70 -9.17 -18.43
CA PRO A 185 8.74 -9.41 -17.34
C PRO A 185 9.31 -9.03 -15.97
N TYR A 186 8.46 -8.54 -15.07
CA TYR A 186 8.88 -8.16 -13.72
C TYR A 186 9.47 -9.36 -12.99
N SER A 187 10.46 -9.11 -12.13
CA SER A 187 11.08 -10.13 -11.29
C SER A 187 10.02 -10.94 -10.56
N LEU A 188 10.24 -12.25 -10.48
CA LEU A 188 9.40 -13.11 -9.65
C LEU A 188 9.47 -12.59 -8.22
N SER A 189 8.30 -12.26 -7.66
CA SER A 189 8.25 -11.84 -6.26
C SER A 189 8.90 -12.91 -5.41
N MET A 190 9.66 -12.53 -4.37
CA MET A 190 10.17 -13.53 -3.42
C MET A 190 9.03 -14.33 -2.77
N ARG A 191 7.79 -13.81 -2.81
CA ARG A 191 6.56 -14.50 -2.41
C ARG A 191 6.06 -15.56 -3.39
N ALA A 192 6.52 -15.59 -4.64
CA ALA A 192 6.07 -16.57 -5.63
C ALA A 192 6.38 -18.02 -5.20
N ASN A 193 7.39 -18.18 -4.33
CA ASN A 193 7.78 -19.47 -3.73
C ASN A 193 7.31 -19.62 -2.27
N LEU A 194 6.56 -18.65 -1.72
CA LEU A 194 6.09 -18.67 -0.33
C LEU A 194 4.59 -18.97 -0.30
N THR A 195 4.24 -20.15 0.19
CA THR A 195 2.85 -20.50 0.51
C THR A 195 2.49 -20.04 1.93
N TRP A 196 1.18 -19.94 2.19
CA TRP A 196 0.65 -19.62 3.53
C TRP A 196 1.04 -20.65 4.60
N TYR A 197 1.46 -21.84 4.15
CA TYR A 197 2.01 -22.94 4.93
C TYR A 197 3.29 -23.43 4.27
N ASP A 198 4.42 -23.32 4.97
CA ASP A 198 5.71 -23.77 4.47
C ASP A 198 6.53 -24.33 5.62
N TYR A 199 7.33 -25.36 5.36
CA TYR A 199 8.13 -26.07 6.37
C TYR A 199 7.35 -26.48 7.64
N GLY A 200 6.05 -26.74 7.53
CA GLY A 200 5.22 -27.15 8.67
C GLY A 200 4.61 -26.02 9.50
N GLU A 201 4.82 -24.75 9.14
CA GLU A 201 4.34 -23.60 9.90
C GLU A 201 3.48 -22.64 9.07
N LEU A 202 2.44 -22.07 9.70
CA LEU A 202 1.65 -20.99 9.12
C LEU A 202 2.47 -19.70 9.07
N ALA A 203 2.45 -18.99 7.94
CA ALA A 203 3.13 -17.70 7.81
C ALA A 203 2.27 -16.51 8.25
N THR A 204 0.98 -16.71 8.52
CA THR A 204 0.06 -15.64 8.90
C THR A 204 0.05 -15.34 10.39
N PRO A 205 -0.34 -14.12 10.81
CA PRO A 205 -0.50 -13.83 12.22
C PRO A 205 -1.58 -14.69 12.90
N TYR A 206 -1.28 -15.07 14.14
CA TYR A 206 -2.17 -15.79 15.06
C TYR A 206 -2.72 -14.84 16.13
N THR A 207 -3.67 -15.33 16.92
CA THR A 207 -4.26 -14.60 18.05
C THR A 207 -3.79 -15.23 19.35
N ASN A 208 -3.22 -14.42 20.24
CA ASN A 208 -3.04 -14.77 21.64
C ASN A 208 -4.38 -14.56 22.36
N GLU A 209 -5.08 -15.67 22.65
CA GLU A 209 -6.42 -15.62 23.26
C GLU A 209 -6.43 -15.04 24.67
N ASP A 210 -5.32 -15.14 25.43
CA ASP A 210 -5.21 -14.59 26.78
C ASP A 210 -5.17 -13.05 26.80
N GLN A 211 -4.71 -12.45 25.69
CA GLN A 211 -4.65 -10.99 25.51
C GLN A 211 -5.79 -10.44 24.66
N CYS A 212 -6.58 -11.31 24.01
CA CYS A 212 -7.56 -10.88 23.02
C CYS A 212 -8.87 -10.47 23.68
N THR A 213 -9.21 -9.18 23.56
CA THR A 213 -10.51 -8.64 24.00
C THR A 213 -11.62 -8.82 22.97
N LYS A 214 -11.30 -9.36 21.79
CA LYS A 214 -12.25 -9.60 20.67
C LYS A 214 -12.95 -8.32 20.21
N CYS A 215 -12.25 -7.19 20.30
CA CYS A 215 -12.76 -5.85 19.95
C CYS A 215 -13.04 -5.64 18.45
N GLY A 216 -12.48 -6.48 17.57
CA GLY A 216 -12.71 -6.39 16.12
C GLY A 216 -11.78 -5.44 15.35
N THR A 217 -10.90 -4.68 16.01
CA THR A 217 -9.98 -3.74 15.32
C THR A 217 -9.13 -4.41 14.24
N CYS A 218 -8.72 -5.66 14.44
CA CYS A 218 -7.98 -6.44 13.44
C CYS A 218 -8.81 -6.79 12.20
N VAL A 219 -10.13 -6.95 12.34
CA VAL A 219 -11.08 -7.19 11.25
C VAL A 219 -11.19 -5.94 10.40
N ASP A 220 -11.45 -4.79 11.04
CA ASP A 220 -11.62 -3.50 10.36
C ASP A 220 -10.34 -3.06 9.62
N ALA A 221 -9.17 -3.32 10.21
CA ALA A 221 -7.89 -2.99 9.61
C ALA A 221 -7.45 -3.91 8.47
N CYS A 222 -8.08 -5.08 8.28
CA CYS A 222 -7.64 -6.06 7.29
C CYS A 222 -8.10 -5.66 5.88
N PRO A 223 -7.22 -5.28 4.94
CA PRO A 223 -7.64 -4.80 3.63
C PRO A 223 -8.35 -5.87 2.79
N THR A 224 -8.06 -7.14 3.02
CA THR A 224 -8.60 -8.27 2.25
C THR A 224 -9.75 -8.99 2.94
N ALA A 225 -10.25 -8.46 4.06
CA ALA A 225 -11.25 -9.12 4.92
C ALA A 225 -10.89 -10.58 5.29
N ALA A 226 -9.59 -10.88 5.38
CA ALA A 226 -9.10 -12.21 5.75
C ALA A 226 -9.40 -12.57 7.21
N ILE A 227 -9.74 -11.60 8.06
CA ILE A 227 -9.94 -11.83 9.49
C ILE A 227 -11.43 -11.75 9.82
N ARG A 228 -11.92 -12.72 10.59
CA ARG A 228 -13.33 -12.78 11.02
C ARG A 228 -13.45 -13.22 12.48
N ILE A 229 -14.46 -12.68 13.15
CA ILE A 229 -14.88 -13.14 14.48
C ILE A 229 -15.87 -14.29 14.28
N GLN A 230 -15.45 -15.52 14.58
CA GLN A 230 -16.30 -16.69 14.49
C GLN A 230 -16.99 -16.95 15.82
N HIS A 231 -18.27 -17.34 15.76
CA HIS A 231 -18.95 -17.94 16.89
C HIS A 231 -18.76 -19.45 16.82
N VAL A 232 -18.02 -20.01 17.77
CA VAL A 232 -17.93 -21.45 17.96
C VAL A 232 -19.06 -21.83 18.90
N ALA A 233 -20.09 -22.47 18.35
CA ALA A 233 -21.00 -23.25 19.16
C ALA A 233 -20.18 -24.42 19.73
N SER A 234 -19.73 -24.29 20.97
CA SER A 234 -19.25 -25.44 21.72
C SER A 234 -20.41 -26.43 21.79
N ASN A 235 -20.16 -27.66 21.34
CA ASN A 235 -21.04 -28.78 21.65
C ASN A 235 -21.22 -28.76 23.19
N PRO A 236 -22.44 -28.57 23.73
CA PRO A 236 -22.60 -28.30 25.14
C PRO A 236 -22.34 -29.60 25.90
N SER A 237 -21.09 -29.83 26.30
CA SER A 237 -20.86 -30.60 27.51
C SER A 237 -21.51 -29.80 28.65
N PRO A 238 -22.38 -30.41 29.48
CA PRO A 238 -23.14 -29.70 30.51
C PRO A 238 -22.27 -29.02 31.59
N MET A 239 -20.94 -29.19 31.53
CA MET A 239 -19.97 -28.52 32.40
C MET A 239 -19.32 -27.26 31.81
N ILE A 240 -19.48 -26.96 30.51
CA ILE A 240 -18.88 -25.78 29.88
C ILE A 240 -19.93 -25.10 29.01
N GLY A 241 -20.83 -24.33 29.64
CA GLY A 241 -21.52 -23.27 28.91
C GLY A 241 -20.49 -22.26 28.45
N TYR A 242 -20.53 -21.81 27.19
CA TYR A 242 -20.33 -20.42 26.74
C TYR A 242 -20.11 -20.37 25.22
N ASN A 243 -20.77 -19.39 24.58
CA ASN A 243 -20.56 -18.97 23.20
C ASN A 243 -19.12 -18.46 23.01
N LEU A 244 -18.20 -19.31 22.52
CA LEU A 244 -16.81 -18.91 22.32
C LEU A 244 -16.69 -18.10 21.02
N ARG A 245 -16.36 -16.81 21.12
CA ARG A 245 -15.94 -16.01 19.95
C ARG A 245 -14.43 -16.18 19.74
N LEU A 246 -14.00 -16.49 18.52
CA LEU A 246 -12.59 -16.62 18.13
C LEU A 246 -12.24 -15.68 16.99
N ILE A 247 -11.05 -15.10 17.03
CA ILE A 247 -10.49 -14.36 15.90
C ILE A 247 -9.73 -15.33 15.00
N SER A 248 -10.24 -15.52 13.78
CA SER A 248 -9.64 -16.43 12.79
C SER A 248 -9.12 -15.66 11.58
N THR A 249 -8.03 -16.17 10.99
CA THR A 249 -7.43 -15.64 9.76
C THR A 249 -7.64 -16.64 8.63
N ASP A 250 -8.18 -16.21 7.49
CA ASP A 250 -8.06 -16.93 6.23
C ASP A 250 -6.63 -16.77 5.70
N HIS A 251 -5.90 -17.87 5.71
CA HIS A 251 -4.51 -17.90 5.35
C HIS A 251 -4.26 -17.62 3.87
N ASN A 252 -5.22 -17.95 2.99
CA ASN A 252 -5.11 -17.71 1.56
C ASN A 252 -5.39 -16.25 1.19
N ALA A 253 -6.27 -15.58 1.94
CA ALA A 253 -6.60 -14.17 1.70
C ALA A 253 -5.62 -13.19 2.37
N CYS A 254 -4.78 -13.65 3.30
CA CYS A 254 -3.83 -12.80 4.00
C CYS A 254 -2.66 -12.39 3.10
N ILE A 255 -2.46 -11.08 2.95
CA ILE A 255 -1.36 -10.51 2.15
C ILE A 255 -0.12 -10.14 2.98
N TRP A 256 -0.04 -10.59 4.23
CA TRP A 256 1.03 -10.28 5.19
C TRP A 256 1.39 -8.78 5.27
N CYS A 257 0.37 -7.91 5.30
CA CYS A 257 0.56 -6.46 5.41
C CYS A 257 0.77 -5.99 6.86
N CYS A 258 0.55 -6.87 7.85
CA CYS A 258 0.65 -6.60 9.28
C CYS A 258 -0.25 -5.49 9.84
N ALA A 259 -1.21 -4.98 9.07
CA ALA A 259 -2.19 -4.01 9.56
C ALA A 259 -2.90 -4.49 10.83
N CYS A 260 -3.28 -5.77 10.89
CA CYS A 260 -3.94 -6.35 12.07
C CYS A 260 -3.04 -6.45 13.31
N VAL A 261 -1.72 -6.59 13.13
CA VAL A 261 -0.74 -6.65 14.22
C VAL A 261 -0.49 -5.24 14.73
N LYS A 262 -0.23 -4.30 13.81
CA LYS A 262 0.07 -2.90 14.12
C LYS A 262 -1.09 -2.14 14.78
N ASN A 263 -2.32 -2.49 14.43
CA ASN A 263 -3.52 -1.84 14.99
C ASN A 263 -4.13 -2.61 16.18
N CYS A 264 -3.52 -3.70 16.65
CA CYS A 264 -4.07 -4.44 17.79
C CYS A 264 -3.81 -3.68 19.10
N PRO A 265 -4.84 -3.19 19.81
CA PRO A 265 -4.64 -2.33 20.99
C PRO A 265 -4.02 -3.08 22.18
N THR A 266 -4.19 -4.39 22.25
CA THR A 266 -3.65 -5.24 23.33
C THR A 266 -2.42 -6.03 22.93
N GLY A 267 -1.94 -5.90 21.69
CA GLY A 267 -0.84 -6.73 21.16
C GLY A 267 -1.21 -8.20 20.92
N ALA A 268 -2.48 -8.58 21.06
CA ALA A 268 -2.93 -9.97 20.93
C ALA A 268 -2.77 -10.57 19.51
N ARG A 269 -2.56 -9.76 18.49
CA ARG A 269 -2.28 -10.24 17.12
C ARG A 269 -0.77 -10.32 16.93
N VAL A 270 -0.25 -11.54 16.77
CA VAL A 270 1.19 -11.80 16.75
C VAL A 270 1.57 -12.48 15.45
N MET A 271 2.69 -12.05 14.85
CA MET A 271 3.23 -12.71 13.65
C MET A 271 3.74 -14.10 13.98
N SER A 272 3.67 -15.01 13.01
CA SER A 272 4.18 -16.38 13.21
C SER A 272 5.70 -16.41 13.36
N ARG A 273 6.21 -17.49 13.94
CA ARG A 273 7.64 -17.72 14.18
C ARG A 273 8.49 -17.55 12.92
N ARG A 274 8.03 -18.09 11.80
CA ARG A 274 8.67 -17.89 10.48
C ARG A 274 8.89 -16.41 10.14
N ILE A 275 7.89 -15.56 10.37
CA ILE A 275 8.02 -14.13 10.10
C ILE A 275 8.93 -13.47 11.13
N GLN A 276 8.95 -13.93 12.38
CA GLN A 276 9.91 -13.46 13.38
C GLN A 276 11.36 -13.67 12.95
N GLN A 277 11.69 -14.82 12.36
CA GLN A 277 13.02 -15.05 11.76
C GLN A 277 13.31 -14.07 10.61
N SER A 278 12.28 -13.72 9.82
CA SER A 278 12.41 -12.72 8.76
C SER A 278 12.65 -11.31 9.35
N GLN A 279 12.06 -10.99 10.51
CA GLN A 279 12.30 -9.72 11.21
C GLN A 279 13.78 -9.58 11.60
N GLU A 280 14.35 -10.61 12.21
CA GLU A 280 15.77 -10.65 12.59
C GLU A 280 16.69 -10.48 11.37
N SER A 281 16.41 -11.21 10.29
CA SER A 281 17.18 -11.11 9.05
C SER A 281 17.11 -9.72 8.43
N LEU A 282 15.92 -9.11 8.41
CA LEU A 282 15.74 -7.75 7.88
C LEU A 282 16.47 -6.71 8.71
N ASN A 283 16.33 -6.76 10.05
CA ASN A 283 17.04 -5.87 10.97
C ASN A 283 18.57 -5.98 10.80
N LYS A 284 19.09 -7.21 10.68
CA LYS A 284 20.52 -7.45 10.54
C LYS A 284 21.10 -7.01 9.20
N ASN A 285 20.39 -7.28 8.11
CA ASN A 285 20.94 -7.13 6.75
C ASN A 285 20.64 -5.77 6.10
N TYR A 286 19.68 -5.01 6.63
CA TYR A 286 19.30 -3.70 6.09
C TYR A 286 19.26 -2.61 7.20
N PRO A 287 20.38 -2.40 7.93
CA PRO A 287 20.43 -1.45 9.04
C PRO A 287 20.54 0.01 8.59
N ASP A 288 21.09 0.24 7.39
CA ASP A 288 21.42 1.58 6.90
C ASP A 288 20.16 2.35 6.49
N ARG A 289 20.21 3.67 6.67
CA ARG A 289 19.09 4.55 6.28
C ARG A 289 19.11 4.74 4.76
N GLU A 290 18.12 4.19 4.09
CA GLU A 290 17.87 4.51 2.69
C GLU A 290 17.20 5.90 2.53
N GLU A 291 17.50 6.55 1.41
CA GLU A 291 16.97 7.86 1.01
C GLU A 291 15.98 7.72 -0.16
N PRO A 292 15.01 8.63 -0.32
CA PRO A 292 14.05 8.54 -1.39
C PRO A 292 14.66 8.80 -2.77
N GLU A 293 14.09 8.16 -3.79
CA GLU A 293 14.41 8.39 -5.20
C GLU A 293 13.22 9.07 -5.88
N THR A 294 13.48 10.05 -6.74
CA THR A 294 12.41 10.81 -7.43
C THR A 294 12.74 11.04 -8.90
N TYR A 295 11.70 11.03 -9.73
CA TYR A 295 11.78 11.11 -11.18
C TYR A 295 10.76 12.15 -11.68
N LEU A 296 11.20 13.10 -12.51
CA LEU A 296 10.42 14.22 -13.05
C LEU A 296 10.57 14.34 -14.56
#